data_AF-A0A537PGQ8-F1
#
_entry.id   AF-A0A537PGQ8-F1
#
_cell.length_a   1.000
_cell.length_b   1.000
_cell.length_c   1.000
_cell.angle_alpha   90.00
_cell.angle_beta   90.00
_cell.angle_gamma   90.00
#
_symmetry.space_group_name_H-M   'P 1'
#
loop_
_entity.id
_entity.type
_entity.pdbx_description
1 polymer ?
#
loop_
_entity_poly.entity_id
_entity_poly.type
_entity_poly.pdbx_seq_one_letter_code
_entity_poly.pdbx_strand_id
1 'polypeptide(L)'
;MRYNSEHKERTRTRVLREATKAIRAEGPRRVGVAGMMAKAGLTHGGFYAHFASKDDLVVAAMSQMFDEASAQLDWLTAGKPPAAALR
;
A
#
# COMPACT_ATOMS: atom_id res chain seq x y z
N MET A 1 18.65 -4.10 -20.11
CA MET A 1 18.94 -4.62 -18.75
C MET A 1 17.69 -5.31 -18.24
N ARG A 2 17.73 -6.62 -17.92
CA ARG A 2 16.56 -7.36 -17.41
C ARG A 2 16.57 -7.25 -15.89
N TYR A 3 15.67 -6.45 -15.32
CA TYR A 3 15.51 -6.39 -13.87
C TYR A 3 15.03 -7.75 -13.34
N ASN A 4 15.59 -8.20 -12.22
CA ASN A 4 15.13 -9.42 -11.57
C ASN A 4 13.77 -9.18 -10.89
N SER A 5 13.08 -10.27 -10.54
CA SER A 5 11.77 -10.23 -9.85
C SER A 5 11.83 -9.42 -8.54
N GLU A 6 12.94 -9.50 -7.83
CA GLU A 6 13.16 -8.79 -6.56
C GLU A 6 13.17 -7.26 -6.74
N HIS A 7 13.80 -6.75 -7.78
CA HIS A 7 13.79 -5.32 -8.09
C HIS A 7 12.37 -4.84 -8.40
N LYS A 8 11.63 -5.62 -9.22
CA LYS A 8 10.23 -5.32 -9.56
C LYS A 8 9.34 -5.28 -8.33
N GLU A 9 9.53 -6.21 -7.39
CA GLU A 9 8.77 -6.24 -6.16
C GLU A 9 9.13 -5.04 -5.27
N ARG A 10 10.41 -4.75 -5.08
CA ARG A 10 10.86 -3.60 -4.28
C ARG A 10 10.31 -2.26 -4.78
N THR A 11 10.27 -2.04 -6.10
CA THR A 11 9.71 -0.81 -6.66
C THR A 11 8.18 -0.79 -6.54
N ARG A 12 7.50 -1.93 -6.72
CA ARG A 12 6.06 -2.07 -6.45
C ARG A 12 5.74 -1.72 -5.00
N THR A 13 6.46 -2.28 -4.02
CA THR A 13 6.26 -2.02 -2.59
C THR A 13 6.46 -0.54 -2.25
N ARG A 14 7.44 0.13 -2.87
CA ARG A 14 7.66 1.58 -2.65
C ARG A 14 6.47 2.41 -3.12
N VAL A 15 5.98 2.16 -4.33
CA VAL A 15 4.78 2.85 -4.86
C VAL A 15 3.58 2.60 -3.96
N LEU A 16 3.36 1.34 -3.56
CA LEU A 16 2.27 0.95 -2.69
C LEU A 16 2.31 1.68 -1.34
N ARG A 17 3.49 1.72 -0.70
CA ARG A 17 3.68 2.42 0.57
C ARG A 17 3.38 3.92 0.47
N GLU A 18 3.83 4.60 -0.59
CA GLU A 18 3.53 6.02 -0.76
C GLU A 18 2.05 6.28 -1.03
N ALA A 19 1.38 5.37 -1.75
CA ALA A 19 -0.08 5.41 -1.91
C ALA A 19 -0.81 5.22 -0.58
N THR A 20 -0.46 4.19 0.20
CA THR A 20 -1.03 3.95 1.53
C THR A 20 -0.91 5.17 2.45
N LYS A 21 0.26 5.83 2.48
CA LYS A 21 0.46 7.08 3.24
C LYS A 21 -0.46 8.20 2.75
N ALA A 22 -0.53 8.40 1.43
CA ALA A 22 -1.37 9.45 0.83
C ALA A 22 -2.86 9.20 1.11
N ILE A 23 -3.32 7.95 1.03
CA ILE A 23 -4.72 7.61 1.32
C ILE A 23 -5.07 7.90 2.78
N ARG A 24 -4.20 7.51 3.72
CA ARG A 24 -4.38 7.79 5.16
C ARG A 24 -4.44 9.29 5.46
N ALA A 25 -3.64 10.11 4.79
CA ALA A 25 -3.55 11.54 5.05
C ALA A 25 -4.62 12.37 4.31
N GLU A 26 -4.93 12.00 3.07
CA GLU A 26 -5.59 12.89 2.10
C GLU A 26 -6.81 12.24 1.41
N GLY A 27 -7.05 10.95 1.68
CA GLY A 27 -8.12 10.16 1.06
C GLY A 27 -7.79 9.62 -0.34
N PRO A 28 -8.51 8.58 -0.80
CA PRO A 28 -8.18 7.85 -2.04
C PRO A 28 -8.33 8.70 -3.30
N ARG A 29 -9.23 9.70 -3.29
CA ARG A 29 -9.42 10.59 -4.45
C ARG A 29 -8.17 11.40 -4.79
N ARG A 30 -7.34 11.73 -3.79
CA ARG A 30 -6.13 12.55 -3.96
C ARG A 30 -4.90 11.75 -4.43
N VAL A 31 -5.01 10.43 -4.55
CA VAL A 31 -3.96 9.59 -5.15
C VAL A 31 -3.87 9.86 -6.65
N GLY A 32 -2.71 10.29 -7.13
CA GLY A 32 -2.42 10.49 -8.55
C GLY A 32 -1.22 9.65 -8.99
N VAL A 33 -1.33 8.98 -10.13
CA VAL A 33 -0.28 8.07 -10.65
C VAL A 33 1.06 8.79 -10.76
N ALA A 34 1.11 9.94 -11.43
CA ALA A 34 2.34 10.72 -11.59
C ALA A 34 2.99 11.09 -10.24
N GLY A 35 2.18 11.53 -9.27
CA GLY A 35 2.65 11.89 -7.94
C GLY A 35 3.20 10.70 -7.17
N MET A 36 2.54 9.54 -7.23
CA MET A 36 3.01 8.32 -6.55
C MET A 36 4.30 7.79 -7.16
N MET A 37 4.39 7.81 -8.49
CA MET A 37 5.62 7.39 -9.18
C MET A 37 6.78 8.33 -8.86
N ALA A 38 6.56 9.64 -8.86
CA ALA A 38 7.58 10.63 -8.47
C ALA A 38 8.05 10.42 -7.02
N LYS A 39 7.13 10.25 -6.06
CA LYS A 39 7.46 9.94 -4.65
C LYS A 39 8.24 8.62 -4.51
N ALA A 40 7.98 7.65 -5.39
CA ALA A 40 8.70 6.37 -5.42
C ALA A 40 10.04 6.42 -6.17
N GLY A 41 10.40 7.55 -6.80
CA GLY A 41 11.61 7.71 -7.61
C GLY A 41 11.54 7.01 -8.97
N LEU A 42 10.34 6.91 -9.54
CA LEU A 42 10.06 6.18 -10.78
C LEU A 42 9.41 7.10 -11.82
N THR A 43 9.51 6.71 -13.09
CA THR A 43 8.86 7.43 -14.21
C THR A 43 7.37 7.10 -14.27
N HIS A 44 6.56 8.00 -14.83
CA HIS A 44 5.12 7.75 -15.03
C HIS A 44 4.84 6.46 -15.81
N GLY A 45 5.59 6.22 -16.90
CA GLY A 45 5.43 5.02 -17.73
C GLY A 45 5.74 3.71 -17.00
N GLY A 46 6.60 3.73 -15.99
CA GLY A 46 6.91 2.55 -15.18
C GLY A 46 5.74 2.04 -14.35
N PHE A 47 4.65 2.81 -14.22
CA PHE A 47 3.50 2.47 -13.38
C PHE A 47 2.84 1.18 -13.85
N TYR A 48 2.65 1.07 -15.16
CA TYR A 48 1.95 -0.05 -15.79
C TYR A 48 2.76 -1.36 -15.76
N ALA A 49 4.03 -1.31 -15.38
CA ALA A 49 4.79 -2.53 -15.07
C ALA A 49 4.40 -3.12 -13.69
N HIS A 50 3.76 -2.33 -12.82
CA HIS A 50 3.42 -2.68 -11.45
C HIS A 50 1.91 -2.80 -11.23
N PHE A 51 1.09 -1.88 -11.73
CA PHE A 51 -0.36 -1.83 -11.51
C PHE A 51 -1.06 -1.60 -12.85
N ALA A 52 -2.19 -2.25 -13.12
CA ALA A 52 -2.88 -2.06 -14.40
C ALA A 52 -3.67 -0.75 -14.45
N SER A 53 -4.10 -0.24 -13.29
CA SER A 53 -4.84 1.01 -13.18
C SER A 53 -4.56 1.76 -11.87
N LYS A 54 -4.97 3.03 -11.81
CA LYS A 54 -4.99 3.80 -10.54
C LYS A 54 -5.87 3.10 -9.50
N ASP A 55 -6.99 2.53 -9.92
CA ASP A 55 -7.93 1.87 -9.01
C ASP A 55 -7.30 0.60 -8.42
N ASP A 56 -6.52 -0.16 -9.19
CA ASP A 56 -5.75 -1.29 -8.69
C ASP A 56 -4.75 -0.87 -7.61
N LEU A 57 -4.08 0.27 -7.80
CA LEU A 57 -3.19 0.83 -6.78
C LEU A 57 -3.96 1.19 -5.51
N VAL A 58 -5.13 1.82 -5.65
CA VAL A 58 -5.98 2.21 -4.51
C VAL A 58 -6.47 0.97 -3.76
N VAL A 59 -7.00 -0.02 -4.47
CA VAL A 59 -7.46 -1.29 -3.89
C VAL A 59 -6.30 -1.97 -3.15
N ALA A 60 -5.14 -2.12 -3.79
CA ALA A 60 -3.97 -2.74 -3.15
C ALA A 60 -3.54 -1.98 -1.90
N ALA A 61 -3.53 -0.64 -1.95
CA ALA A 61 -3.14 0.19 -0.81
C ALA A 61 -4.13 0.05 0.36
N MET A 62 -5.43 0.00 0.07
CA MET A 62 -6.47 -0.23 1.08
C MET A 62 -6.38 -1.64 1.66
N SER A 63 -6.18 -2.68 0.84
CA SER A 63 -5.95 -4.04 1.33
C SER A 63 -4.76 -4.10 2.29
N GLN A 64 -3.62 -3.49 1.93
CA GLN A 64 -2.46 -3.43 2.83
C GLN A 64 -2.80 -2.72 4.15
N MET A 65 -3.58 -1.65 4.11
CA MET A 65 -4.01 -0.95 5.34
C MET A 65 -4.89 -1.82 6.24
N PHE A 66 -5.78 -2.62 5.66
CA PHE A 66 -6.62 -3.56 6.41
C PHE A 66 -5.79 -4.71 6.98
N ASP A 67 -4.86 -5.28 6.20
CA ASP A 67 -3.96 -6.33 6.67
C ASP A 67 -3.10 -5.85 7.85
N GLU A 68 -2.54 -4.63 7.76
CA GLU A 68 -1.80 -3.98 8.84
C GLU A 68 -2.68 -3.77 10.09
N ALA A 69 -3.92 -3.32 9.92
CA ALA A 69 -4.85 -3.08 11.02
C ALA A 69 -5.28 -4.40 11.69
N SER A 70 -5.58 -5.44 10.91
CA SER A 70 -5.90 -6.78 11.40
C SER A 70 -4.73 -7.36 12.20
N ALA A 71 -3.50 -7.32 11.65
CA ALA A 71 -2.32 -7.78 12.37
C ALA A 71 -2.08 -7.03 13.68
N GLN A 72 -2.34 -5.72 13.69
CA GLN A 72 -2.23 -4.90 14.91
C GLN A 72 -3.30 -5.29 15.95
N LEU A 73 -4.54 -5.52 15.53
CA LEU A 73 -5.62 -5.98 16.40
C LEU A 73 -5.31 -7.37 16.96
N ASP A 74 -4.85 -8.30 16.13
CA ASP A 74 -4.45 -9.64 16.57
C ASP A 74 -3.37 -9.55 17.65
N TRP A 75 -2.36 -8.69 17.45
CA TRP A 75 -1.31 -8.46 18.43
C TRP A 75 -1.85 -7.86 19.75
N LEU A 76 -2.73 -6.85 19.67
CA LEU A 76 -3.30 -6.18 20.85
C LEU A 76 -4.27 -7.05 21.66
N THR A 77 -4.91 -8.01 21.00
CA THR A 77 -5.94 -8.87 21.57
C THR A 77 -5.43 -10.26 21.95
N ALA A 78 -4.19 -10.60 21.58
CA ALA A 78 -3.54 -11.85 21.93
C ALA A 78 -3.64 -12.15 23.43
N GLY A 79 -4.18 -13.33 23.76
CA GLY A 79 -4.32 -13.80 25.15
C GLY A 79 -5.43 -13.12 25.96
N LYS A 80 -6.21 -12.19 25.37
CA LYS A 80 -7.35 -11.56 26.03
C LYS A 80 -8.66 -12.28 25.67
N PRO A 81 -9.59 -12.48 26.62
CA PRO A 81 -10.94 -12.93 26.27
C PRO A 81 -11.66 -11.86 25.44
N PRO A 82 -12.61 -12.22 24.54
CA PRO A 82 -13.23 -11.28 23.61
C PRO A 82 -13.84 -10.03 24.26
N ALA A 83 -14.44 -10.17 25.45
CA ALA A 83 -15.02 -9.05 26.19
C ALA A 83 -13.98 -8.03 26.74
N ALA A 84 -12.73 -8.47 26.95
CA ALA A 84 -11.62 -7.61 27.39
C ALA A 84 -10.77 -7.10 26.20
N ALA A 85 -10.91 -7.71 25.03
CA ALA A 85 -10.19 -7.35 23.81
C ALA A 85 -10.73 -6.07 23.14
N LEU A 86 -11.98 -5.69 23.42
CA LEU A 86 -12.69 -4.57 22.80
C LEU A 86 -12.89 -3.35 23.73
N ARG A 87 -12.31 -3.36 24.93
CA ARG A 87 -12.32 -2.23 25.88
C ARG A 87 -10.99 -1.50 25.86
#